data_AF-A0A2N1TPZ3-F1
#
_entry.id   AF-A0A2N1TPZ3-F1
#
_cell.length_a   1.000
_cell.length_b   1.000
_cell.length_c   1.000
_cell.angle_alpha   90.00
_cell.angle_beta   90.00
_cell.angle_gamma   90.00
#
_symmetry.space_group_name_H-M   'P 1'
#
loop_
_entity.id
_entity.type
_entity.pdbx_description
1 polymer ?
#
loop_
_entity_poly.entity_id
_entity_poly.type
_entity_poly.pdbx_seq_one_letter_code
_entity_poly.pdbx_strand_id
1 'polypeptide(L)'
;MNIQSCYKLLDVPENASNEAVAASFKKLAHKYHPDKNRERTEWANEVMTKLNLAYSAIMSHRFQQGMENGKKSDSVQKEETPQKPREKRHTKPGKTRIEEEYLIQSFIRLRENTKESLYKFFQFSLYNLARREMVSNRGTYNNIVHSLRKSYHGIGKLIKQTDDDELLEHFNTFKNMIFNFYRAAECLNIIDSYTSQYEVNAYRSYKRGDDALHLAHKELFFDRHNRGKFDQDKVLPRLAEAELIFQRTILNFPKSGWLVETAIKLEYVQSLKNYIQVFFNE
;
A
#
# COMPACT_ATOMS: atom_id res chain seq x y z
N MET A 1 9.08 7.00 -14.64
CA MET A 1 8.21 8.14 -14.94
C MET A 1 8.43 9.21 -13.89
N ASN A 2 8.58 10.49 -14.26
CA ASN A 2 8.75 11.57 -13.29
C ASN A 2 7.38 11.91 -12.66
N ILE A 3 7.35 12.13 -11.33
CA ILE A 3 6.14 12.53 -10.59
C ILE A 3 5.46 13.78 -11.16
N GLN A 4 6.22 14.80 -11.58
CA GLN A 4 5.63 16.01 -12.15
C GLN A 4 4.89 15.70 -13.45
N SER A 5 5.43 14.78 -14.26
CA SER A 5 4.76 14.28 -15.46
C SER A 5 3.49 13.48 -15.13
N CYS A 6 3.46 12.76 -14.01
CA CYS A 6 2.25 12.04 -13.56
C CYS A 6 1.10 13.01 -13.26
N TYR A 7 1.36 14.12 -12.56
CA TYR A 7 0.34 15.12 -12.24
C TYR A 7 -0.22 15.78 -13.50
N LYS A 8 0.67 16.14 -14.43
CA LYS A 8 0.28 16.66 -15.75
C LYS A 8 -0.57 15.66 -16.53
N LEU A 9 -0.21 14.37 -16.51
CA LEU A 9 -0.96 13.32 -17.20
C LEU A 9 -2.36 13.12 -16.61
N LEU A 10 -2.52 13.30 -15.30
CA LEU A 10 -3.82 13.26 -14.63
C LEU A 10 -4.55 14.60 -14.62
N ASP A 11 -4.05 15.63 -15.31
CA ASP A 11 -4.69 16.94 -15.41
C ASP A 11 -5.03 17.56 -14.04
N VAL A 12 -4.09 17.49 -13.10
CA VAL A 12 -4.25 18.02 -11.73
C VAL A 12 -2.98 18.75 -11.28
N PRO A 13 -3.11 19.82 -10.46
CA PRO A 13 -1.94 20.48 -9.89
C PRO A 13 -1.30 19.62 -8.79
N GLU A 14 -0.01 19.85 -8.52
CA GLU A 14 0.76 19.03 -7.55
C GLU A 14 0.21 19.12 -6.12
N ASN A 15 -0.45 20.24 -5.78
CA ASN A 15 -1.08 20.49 -4.48
C ASN A 15 -2.53 19.96 -4.38
N ALA A 16 -3.06 19.31 -5.43
CA ALA A 16 -4.41 18.74 -5.41
C ALA A 16 -4.59 17.76 -4.26
N SER A 17 -5.79 17.66 -3.66
CA SER A 17 -6.04 16.64 -2.64
C SER A 17 -5.99 15.23 -3.23
N ASN A 18 -5.85 14.20 -2.40
CA ASN A 18 -5.87 12.81 -2.87
C ASN A 18 -7.22 12.48 -3.54
N GLU A 19 -8.30 13.03 -3.03
CA GLU A 19 -9.65 12.88 -3.60
C GLU A 19 -9.74 13.54 -4.98
N ALA A 20 -9.14 14.71 -5.18
CA ALA A 20 -9.10 15.38 -6.48
C ALA A 20 -8.28 14.57 -7.51
N VAL A 21 -7.14 14.00 -7.08
CA VAL A 21 -6.33 13.10 -7.93
C VAL A 21 -7.16 11.86 -8.33
N ALA A 22 -7.82 11.21 -7.38
CA ALA A 22 -8.66 10.04 -7.64
C ALA A 22 -9.87 10.36 -8.53
N ALA A 23 -10.51 11.52 -8.32
CA ALA A 23 -11.63 11.96 -9.15
C ALA A 23 -11.19 12.24 -10.59
N SER A 24 -10.05 12.90 -10.79
CA SER A 24 -9.51 13.14 -12.14
C SER A 24 -9.12 11.84 -12.82
N PHE A 25 -8.44 10.93 -12.12
CA PHE A 25 -8.13 9.60 -12.64
C PHE A 25 -9.38 8.87 -13.14
N LYS A 26 -10.45 8.79 -12.33
CA LYS A 26 -11.71 8.14 -12.74
C LYS A 26 -12.35 8.81 -13.95
N LYS A 27 -12.34 10.15 -13.99
CA LYS A 27 -12.86 10.92 -15.12
C LYS A 27 -12.09 10.60 -16.42
N LEU A 28 -10.76 10.56 -16.35
CA LEU A 28 -9.90 10.25 -17.49
C LEU A 28 -10.02 8.78 -17.91
N ALA A 29 -10.05 7.86 -16.96
CA ALA A 29 -10.29 6.43 -17.21
C ALA A 29 -11.61 6.21 -17.95
N HIS A 30 -12.69 6.85 -17.51
CA HIS A 30 -13.99 6.78 -18.16
C HIS A 30 -14.02 7.45 -19.55
N LYS A 31 -13.19 8.47 -19.80
CA LYS A 31 -13.05 9.15 -21.10
C LYS A 31 -12.27 8.29 -22.10
N TYR A 32 -11.17 7.72 -21.66
CA TYR A 32 -10.23 6.97 -22.50
C TYR A 32 -10.46 5.46 -22.46
N HIS A 33 -11.54 5.00 -21.83
CA HIS A 33 -11.87 3.59 -21.77
C HIS A 33 -11.90 2.97 -23.18
N PRO A 34 -11.32 1.78 -23.40
CA PRO A 34 -11.26 1.13 -24.72
C PRO A 34 -12.61 1.00 -25.41
N ASP A 35 -13.68 0.80 -24.63
CA ASP A 35 -15.04 0.62 -25.17
C ASP A 35 -15.72 1.87 -25.70
N LYS A 36 -15.26 3.04 -25.27
CA LYS A 36 -15.68 4.30 -25.91
C LYS A 36 -14.79 4.68 -27.08
N ASN A 37 -13.73 3.91 -27.29
CA ASN A 37 -12.68 4.15 -28.25
C ASN A 37 -12.41 2.88 -29.08
N ARG A 38 -13.48 2.18 -29.51
CA ARG A 38 -13.44 0.84 -30.11
C ARG A 38 -12.63 0.77 -31.41
N GLU A 39 -12.55 1.87 -32.14
CA GLU A 39 -11.76 1.99 -33.38
C GLU A 39 -10.25 2.10 -33.11
N ARG A 40 -9.87 2.38 -31.86
CA ARG A 40 -8.49 2.61 -31.42
C ARG A 40 -8.21 1.96 -30.06
N THR A 41 -8.65 0.71 -29.90
CA THR A 41 -8.54 -0.06 -28.65
C THR A 41 -7.11 -0.17 -28.13
N GLU A 42 -6.12 -0.37 -29.01
CA GLU A 42 -4.71 -0.45 -28.60
C GLU A 42 -4.22 0.87 -27.97
N TRP A 43 -4.49 1.99 -28.64
CA TRP A 43 -4.19 3.33 -28.12
C TRP A 43 -4.90 3.58 -26.77
N ALA A 44 -6.17 3.19 -26.66
CA ALA A 44 -6.94 3.36 -25.42
C ALA A 44 -6.36 2.54 -24.26
N ASN A 45 -5.94 1.29 -24.53
CA ASN A 45 -5.27 0.44 -23.56
C ASN A 45 -3.93 1.04 -23.11
N GLU A 46 -3.14 1.59 -24.02
CA GLU A 46 -1.91 2.29 -23.68
C GLU A 46 -2.16 3.54 -22.82
N VAL A 47 -3.16 4.35 -23.17
CA VAL A 47 -3.55 5.51 -22.37
C VAL A 47 -4.01 5.08 -20.98
N MET A 48 -4.86 4.06 -20.89
CA MET A 48 -5.33 3.53 -19.60
C MET A 48 -4.17 3.03 -18.74
N THR A 49 -3.23 2.31 -19.34
CA THR A 49 -2.00 1.85 -18.66
C THR A 49 -1.19 3.02 -18.12
N LYS A 50 -1.00 4.08 -18.92
CA LYS A 50 -0.30 5.31 -18.51
C LYS A 50 -1.04 6.01 -17.35
N LEU A 51 -2.37 6.09 -17.39
CA LEU A 51 -3.17 6.66 -16.31
C LEU A 51 -3.03 5.87 -15.01
N ASN A 52 -3.10 4.54 -15.08
CA ASN A 52 -2.93 3.64 -13.93
C ASN A 52 -1.55 3.80 -13.31
N LEU A 53 -0.50 3.83 -14.14
CA LEU A 53 0.87 4.07 -13.68
C LEU A 53 1.03 5.45 -13.03
N ALA A 54 0.45 6.49 -13.62
CA ALA A 54 0.51 7.86 -13.08
C ALA A 54 -0.16 7.96 -11.72
N TYR A 55 -1.37 7.42 -11.62
CA TYR A 55 -2.15 7.41 -10.39
C TYR A 55 -1.44 6.64 -9.29
N SER A 56 -1.03 5.40 -9.55
CA SER A 56 -0.28 4.59 -8.58
C SER A 56 1.02 5.28 -8.15
N ALA A 57 1.76 5.90 -9.08
CA ALA A 57 2.99 6.62 -8.77
C ALA A 57 2.73 7.83 -7.86
N ILE A 58 1.68 8.62 -8.11
CA ILE A 58 1.31 9.77 -7.28
C ILE A 58 0.95 9.31 -5.86
N MET A 59 0.05 8.33 -5.74
CA MET A 59 -0.42 7.87 -4.43
C MET A 59 0.71 7.24 -3.62
N SER A 60 1.54 6.40 -4.26
CA SER A 60 2.73 5.79 -3.64
C SER A 60 3.71 6.85 -3.15
N HIS A 61 4.05 7.82 -4.00
CA HIS A 61 4.96 8.90 -3.64
C HIS A 61 4.42 9.73 -2.48
N ARG A 62 3.14 10.11 -2.53
CA ARG A 62 2.50 10.87 -1.44
C ARG A 62 2.50 10.11 -0.13
N PHE A 63 2.30 8.80 -0.15
CA PHE A 63 2.37 7.98 1.06
C PHE A 63 3.80 7.94 1.64
N GLN A 64 4.79 7.77 0.78
CA GLN A 64 6.20 7.69 1.14
C GLN A 64 6.83 9.04 1.52
N GLN A 65 6.31 10.16 1.03
CA GLN A 65 6.72 11.47 1.52
C GLN A 65 6.32 11.58 3.01
N GLY A 66 7.17 12.18 3.84
CA GLY A 66 6.90 12.40 5.26
C GLY A 66 5.65 13.28 5.49
N MET A 67 5.10 13.25 6.70
CA MET A 67 4.10 14.24 7.12
C MET A 67 4.80 15.51 7.60
N GLU A 68 5.35 16.32 6.70
CA GLU A 68 6.03 17.57 7.06
C GLU A 68 5.14 18.81 7.09
N ASN A 69 3.83 18.71 6.79
CA ASN A 69 2.93 19.87 6.81
C ASN A 69 1.77 19.70 7.80
N GLY A 70 2.09 19.49 9.08
CA GLY A 70 1.11 19.52 10.16
C GLY A 70 1.71 20.11 11.43
N LYS A 71 1.47 21.42 11.63
CA LYS A 71 1.88 22.30 12.75
C LYS A 71 3.23 23.02 12.58
N LYS A 72 3.21 24.14 11.86
CA LYS A 72 3.91 25.35 12.34
C LYS A 72 3.03 25.95 13.44
N SER A 73 3.41 25.74 14.69
CA SER A 73 2.90 26.49 15.83
C SER A 73 4.00 26.57 16.88
N ASP A 74 4.62 27.74 16.95
CA ASP A 74 5.41 28.35 18.01
C ASP A 74 6.17 27.45 18.99
N SER A 75 7.50 27.49 18.88
CA SER A 75 8.39 27.45 20.05
C SER A 75 9.70 28.18 19.74
N VAL A 76 9.73 29.43 20.20
CA VAL A 76 10.82 30.11 20.93
C VAL A 76 12.25 29.68 20.61
N GLN A 77 12.99 30.66 20.08
CA GLN A 77 14.44 30.72 19.94
C GLN A 77 15.16 30.26 21.22
N LYS A 78 16.12 29.35 21.08
CA LYS A 78 17.22 29.18 22.03
C LYS A 78 18.54 29.07 21.28
N GLU A 79 19.48 29.84 21.78
CA GLU A 79 20.75 30.24 21.21
C GLU A 79 21.70 29.07 20.91
N GLU A 80 22.43 29.22 19.81
CA GLU A 80 23.52 28.36 19.38
C GLU A 80 24.74 28.57 20.28
N THR A 81 25.32 27.48 20.78
CA THR A 81 26.67 27.47 21.36
C THR A 81 27.63 26.67 20.46
N PRO A 82 28.93 27.04 20.38
CA PRO A 82 29.81 26.59 19.29
C PRO A 82 30.23 25.13 19.38
N GLN A 83 30.23 24.43 18.24
CA GLN A 83 30.68 23.04 18.09
C GLN A 83 32.21 22.93 18.13
N LYS A 84 32.74 22.03 18.98
CA LYS A 84 34.13 21.54 18.93
C LYS A 84 34.26 20.28 18.05
N PRO A 85 35.45 19.97 17.52
CA PRO A 85 35.67 18.95 16.49
C PRO A 85 35.34 17.53 16.93
N ARG A 86 34.77 16.77 15.99
CA ARG A 86 34.23 15.43 16.16
C ARG A 86 35.36 14.39 16.28
N GLU A 87 35.71 14.01 17.51
CA GLU A 87 36.54 12.83 17.77
C GLU A 87 35.75 11.53 17.54
N LYS A 88 36.40 10.58 16.85
CA LYS A 88 35.92 9.23 16.57
C LYS A 88 35.57 8.54 17.90
N ARG A 89 34.27 8.25 18.13
CA ARG A 89 33.83 7.53 19.33
C ARG A 89 33.82 6.03 19.09
N HIS A 90 34.72 5.38 19.82
CA HIS A 90 34.74 3.96 20.13
C HIS A 90 33.38 3.43 20.59
N THR A 91 33.05 2.23 20.10
CA THR A 91 31.95 1.36 20.55
C THR A 91 32.04 1.10 22.05
N LYS A 92 31.03 1.52 22.82
CA LYS A 92 30.91 1.19 24.26
C LYS A 92 29.96 0.00 24.46
N PRO A 93 30.41 -1.12 25.02
CA PRO A 93 29.68 -2.40 25.06
C PRO A 93 28.73 -2.55 26.26
N GLY A 94 27.89 -1.56 26.54
CA GLY A 94 26.98 -1.60 27.71
C GLY A 94 25.69 -0.78 27.58
N LYS A 95 25.35 -0.37 26.35
CA LYS A 95 24.23 0.54 26.05
C LYS A 95 23.08 -0.14 25.28
N THR A 96 23.28 -1.38 24.85
CA THR A 96 22.54 -2.05 23.77
C THR A 96 21.16 -2.54 24.21
N ARG A 97 21.04 -3.21 25.36
CA ARG A 97 19.79 -3.89 25.76
C ARG A 97 18.60 -2.96 26.04
N ILE A 98 18.82 -1.83 26.72
CA ILE A 98 17.72 -0.87 27.03
C ILE A 98 17.27 -0.15 25.75
N GLU A 99 18.21 0.15 24.85
CA GLU A 99 17.90 0.76 23.55
C GLU A 99 17.13 -0.23 22.66
N GLU A 100 17.53 -1.51 22.61
CA GLU A 100 16.82 -2.60 21.92
C GLU A 100 15.40 -2.83 22.46
N GLU A 101 15.24 -2.96 23.78
CA GLU A 101 13.93 -3.13 24.43
C GLU A 101 13.00 -1.95 24.09
N TYR A 102 13.52 -0.72 24.08
CA TYR A 102 12.75 0.46 23.67
C TYR A 102 12.30 0.39 22.20
N LEU A 103 13.17 -0.06 21.30
CA LEU A 103 12.85 -0.21 19.87
C LEU A 103 11.78 -1.28 19.66
N ILE A 104 11.91 -2.42 20.34
CA ILE A 104 10.93 -3.52 20.30
C ILE A 104 9.57 -3.02 20.79
N GLN A 105 9.51 -2.38 21.95
CA GLN A 105 8.24 -1.85 22.50
C GLN A 105 7.63 -0.78 21.59
N SER A 106 8.46 0.08 21.00
CA SER A 106 8.01 1.07 20.02
C SER A 106 7.44 0.42 18.77
N PHE A 107 8.07 -0.64 18.26
CA PHE A 107 7.60 -1.40 17.12
C PHE A 107 6.29 -2.12 17.42
N ILE A 108 6.17 -2.80 18.56
CA ILE A 108 4.93 -3.47 19.00
C ILE A 108 3.76 -2.49 19.00
N ARG A 109 3.93 -1.29 19.55
CA ARG A 109 2.89 -0.26 19.55
C ARG A 109 2.50 0.17 18.13
N LEU A 110 3.46 0.36 17.22
CA LEU A 110 3.17 0.70 15.81
C LEU A 110 2.44 -0.45 15.10
N ARG A 111 2.82 -1.69 15.40
CA ARG A 111 2.20 -2.91 14.86
C ARG A 111 0.76 -3.07 15.33
N GLU A 112 0.47 -2.89 16.60
CA GLU A 112 -0.90 -2.97 17.12
C GLU A 112 -1.78 -1.85 16.54
N ASN A 113 -1.31 -0.60 16.48
CA ASN A 113 -2.04 0.49 15.82
C ASN A 113 -2.35 0.20 14.33
N THR A 114 -1.42 -0.44 13.64
CA THR A 114 -1.60 -0.87 12.24
C THR A 114 -2.67 -1.96 12.17
N LYS A 115 -2.58 -2.99 13.03
CA LYS A 115 -3.56 -4.08 13.08
C LYS A 115 -4.98 -3.57 13.35
N GLU A 116 -5.15 -2.62 14.26
CA GLU A 116 -6.43 -1.96 14.51
C GLU A 116 -6.98 -1.25 13.26
N SER A 117 -6.10 -0.62 12.50
CA SER A 117 -6.48 0.07 11.25
C SER A 117 -6.89 -0.93 10.16
N LEU A 118 -6.16 -2.04 10.05
CA LEU A 118 -6.48 -3.14 9.12
C LEU A 118 -7.78 -3.85 9.52
N TYR A 119 -7.99 -4.11 10.81
CA TYR A 119 -9.25 -4.66 11.33
C TYR A 119 -10.44 -3.80 10.91
N LYS A 120 -10.37 -2.48 11.13
CA LYS A 120 -11.42 -1.53 10.70
C LYS A 120 -11.64 -1.56 9.19
N PHE A 121 -10.57 -1.65 8.39
CA PHE A 121 -10.71 -1.74 6.94
C PHE A 121 -11.62 -2.90 6.52
N PHE A 122 -11.47 -4.07 7.13
CA PHE A 122 -12.31 -5.24 6.86
C PHE A 122 -13.69 -5.15 7.51
N GLN A 123 -13.77 -4.64 8.74
CA GLN A 123 -15.03 -4.44 9.47
C GLN A 123 -16.02 -3.60 8.66
N PHE A 124 -15.56 -2.49 8.08
CA PHE A 124 -16.38 -1.61 7.25
C PHE A 124 -16.45 -2.07 5.78
N SER A 125 -15.80 -3.19 5.43
CA SER A 125 -15.73 -3.74 4.07
C SER A 125 -15.21 -2.73 3.05
N LEU A 126 -14.18 -1.96 3.41
CA LEU A 126 -13.65 -0.86 2.59
C LEU A 126 -12.88 -1.36 1.35
N TYR A 127 -12.58 -2.64 1.24
CA TYR A 127 -12.12 -3.26 -0.01
C TYR A 127 -13.14 -3.08 -1.14
N ASN A 128 -14.44 -3.01 -0.83
CA ASN A 128 -15.48 -2.68 -1.79
C ASN A 128 -15.49 -1.17 -2.06
N LEU A 129 -15.18 -0.77 -3.30
CA LEU A 129 -15.07 0.63 -3.68
C LEU A 129 -16.37 1.41 -3.45
N ALA A 130 -17.53 0.84 -3.78
CA ALA A 130 -18.82 1.50 -3.59
C ALA A 130 -19.08 1.79 -2.10
N ARG A 131 -18.74 0.86 -1.21
CA ARG A 131 -18.82 1.09 0.25
C ARG A 131 -17.84 2.16 0.71
N ARG A 132 -16.63 2.16 0.19
CA ARG A 132 -15.58 3.13 0.54
C ARG A 132 -15.96 4.56 0.13
N GLU A 133 -16.67 4.71 -0.98
CA GLU A 133 -17.11 6.00 -1.50
C GLU A 133 -18.34 6.59 -0.79
N MET A 134 -19.01 5.84 0.09
CA MET A 134 -20.08 6.38 0.93
C MET A 134 -19.54 7.48 1.83
N VAL A 135 -20.29 8.58 1.99
CA VAL A 135 -19.88 9.76 2.78
C VAL A 135 -19.48 9.36 4.21
N SER A 136 -20.23 8.44 4.82
CA SER A 136 -19.94 7.91 6.16
C SER A 136 -18.62 7.13 6.26
N ASN A 137 -18.17 6.50 5.17
CA ASN A 137 -16.99 5.63 5.16
C ASN A 137 -15.73 6.32 4.63
N ARG A 138 -15.85 7.42 3.88
CA ARG A 138 -14.69 8.18 3.38
C ARG A 138 -13.78 8.65 4.50
N GLY A 139 -14.36 9.22 5.56
CA GLY A 139 -13.60 9.66 6.74
C GLY A 139 -12.87 8.50 7.41
N THR A 140 -13.54 7.35 7.54
CA THR A 140 -12.95 6.12 8.10
C THR A 140 -11.76 5.64 7.27
N TYR A 141 -11.90 5.58 5.94
CA TYR A 141 -10.81 5.19 5.04
C TYR A 141 -9.62 6.15 5.15
N ASN A 142 -9.86 7.46 5.13
CA ASN A 142 -8.82 8.47 5.24
C ASN A 142 -8.06 8.37 6.58
N ASN A 143 -8.76 8.11 7.68
CA ASN A 143 -8.16 7.88 8.99
C ASN A 143 -7.30 6.61 9.02
N ILE A 144 -7.75 5.52 8.37
CA ILE A 144 -6.96 4.29 8.22
C ILE A 144 -5.69 4.59 7.44
N VAL A 145 -5.78 5.22 6.26
CA VAL A 145 -4.61 5.57 5.44
C VAL A 145 -3.63 6.46 6.22
N HIS A 146 -4.14 7.44 6.97
CA HIS A 146 -3.31 8.30 7.83
C HIS A 146 -2.57 7.49 8.90
N SER A 147 -3.26 6.57 9.57
CA SER A 147 -2.69 5.70 10.61
C SER A 147 -1.63 4.74 10.04
N LEU A 148 -1.92 4.13 8.89
CA LEU A 148 -0.96 3.28 8.16
C LEU A 148 0.30 4.07 7.79
N ARG A 149 0.13 5.28 7.25
CA ARG A 149 1.26 6.16 6.89
C ARG A 149 2.08 6.57 8.12
N LYS A 150 1.43 6.91 9.23
CA LYS A 150 2.11 7.23 10.50
C LYS A 150 2.95 6.04 10.98
N SER A 151 2.40 4.83 10.89
CA SER A 151 3.10 3.60 11.29
C SER A 151 4.27 3.28 10.36
N TYR A 152 4.08 3.38 9.05
CA TYR A 152 5.14 3.23 8.05
C TYR A 152 6.35 4.14 8.33
N HIS A 153 6.10 5.43 8.59
CA HIS A 153 7.14 6.40 8.93
C HIS A 153 7.76 6.16 10.30
N GLY A 154 6.95 5.77 11.29
CA GLY A 154 7.44 5.40 12.61
C GLY A 154 8.43 4.25 12.54
N ILE A 155 8.10 3.18 11.83
CA ILE A 155 9.00 2.02 11.63
C ILE A 155 10.24 2.44 10.85
N GLY A 156 10.09 3.30 9.84
CA GLY A 156 11.22 3.89 9.11
C GLY A 156 12.20 4.66 9.98
N LYS A 157 11.76 5.23 11.12
CA LYS A 157 12.66 5.85 12.11
C LYS A 157 13.38 4.79 12.96
N LEU A 158 12.68 3.73 13.37
CA LEU A 158 13.27 2.64 14.16
C LEU A 158 14.37 1.92 13.38
N ILE A 159 14.17 1.69 12.07
CA ILE A 159 15.17 1.08 11.17
C ILE A 159 16.48 1.88 11.16
N LYS A 160 16.44 3.21 11.31
CA LYS A 160 17.64 4.06 11.34
C LYS A 160 18.36 4.07 12.69
N GLN A 161 17.83 3.38 13.69
CA GLN A 161 18.30 3.40 15.08
C GLN A 161 18.88 2.05 15.52
N THR A 162 18.93 1.06 14.63
CA THR A 162 19.47 -0.27 14.92
C THR A 162 20.25 -0.80 13.72
N ASP A 163 21.28 -1.59 14.02
CA ASP A 163 22.02 -2.40 13.05
C ASP A 163 21.81 -3.90 13.31
N ASP A 164 20.91 -4.27 14.24
CA ASP A 164 20.56 -5.65 14.55
C ASP A 164 19.74 -6.29 13.41
N ASP A 165 20.25 -7.41 12.87
CA ASP A 165 19.69 -8.06 11.68
C ASP A 165 18.26 -8.56 11.90
N GLU A 166 17.94 -9.10 13.08
CA GLU A 166 16.61 -9.64 13.39
C GLU A 166 15.58 -8.50 13.49
N LEU A 167 15.91 -7.42 14.21
CA LEU A 167 15.06 -6.23 14.28
C LEU A 167 14.88 -5.60 12.90
N LEU A 168 15.95 -5.51 12.10
CA LEU A 168 15.88 -4.99 10.75
C LEU A 168 14.98 -5.85 9.86
N GLU A 169 15.04 -7.18 9.94
CA GLU A 169 14.16 -8.08 9.20
C GLU A 169 12.69 -7.85 9.56
N HIS A 170 12.37 -7.82 10.87
CA HIS A 170 11.01 -7.62 11.35
C HIS A 170 10.47 -6.24 10.95
N PHE A 171 11.26 -5.19 11.13
CA PHE A 171 10.85 -3.82 10.84
C PHE A 171 10.64 -3.61 9.35
N ASN A 172 11.58 -4.06 8.50
CA ASN A 172 11.46 -3.93 7.06
C ASN A 172 10.30 -4.78 6.51
N THR A 173 10.14 -6.01 6.98
CA THR A 173 9.04 -6.88 6.57
C THR A 173 7.69 -6.23 6.85
N PHE A 174 7.49 -5.70 8.06
CA PHE A 174 6.24 -5.08 8.42
C PHE A 174 6.01 -3.73 7.71
N LYS A 175 7.05 -2.91 7.56
CA LYS A 175 6.99 -1.65 6.80
C LYS A 175 6.62 -1.88 5.33
N ASN A 176 7.19 -2.90 4.70
CA ASN A 176 6.88 -3.28 3.32
C ASN A 176 5.45 -3.79 3.20
N MET A 177 4.97 -4.59 4.16
CA MET A 177 3.58 -5.07 4.19
C MET A 177 2.59 -3.90 4.24
N ILE A 178 2.82 -2.91 5.10
CA ILE A 178 1.97 -1.71 5.19
C ILE A 178 1.91 -0.98 3.84
N PHE A 179 3.07 -0.76 3.23
CA PHE A 179 3.15 0.00 1.98
C PHE A 179 2.47 -0.73 0.81
N ASN A 180 2.71 -2.04 0.68
CA ASN A 180 2.09 -2.84 -0.38
C ASN A 180 0.59 -3.05 -0.15
N PHE A 181 0.15 -3.19 1.11
CA PHE A 181 -1.28 -3.19 1.44
C PHE A 181 -1.93 -1.88 1.00
N TYR A 182 -1.32 -0.73 1.33
CA TYR A 182 -1.84 0.58 0.92
C TYR A 182 -1.97 0.68 -0.60
N ARG A 183 -0.92 0.32 -1.35
CA ARG A 183 -0.94 0.34 -2.82
C ARG A 183 -2.02 -0.58 -3.39
N ALA A 184 -2.16 -1.79 -2.84
CA ALA A 184 -3.20 -2.73 -3.24
C ALA A 184 -4.62 -2.22 -2.91
N ALA A 185 -4.78 -1.47 -1.82
CA ALA A 185 -6.05 -0.84 -1.47
C ALA A 185 -6.40 0.32 -2.40
N GLU A 186 -5.42 1.09 -2.87
CA GLU A 186 -5.59 2.18 -3.84
C GLU A 186 -5.85 1.71 -5.28
N CYS A 187 -5.99 0.41 -5.55
CA CYS A 187 -6.44 -0.06 -6.86
C CYS A 187 -7.90 0.39 -7.10
N LEU A 188 -8.16 1.12 -8.19
CA LEU A 188 -9.42 1.80 -8.48
C LEU A 188 -10.02 1.45 -9.86
N ASN A 189 -9.39 0.58 -10.63
CA ASN A 189 -9.92 0.17 -11.93
C ASN A 189 -11.28 -0.49 -11.74
N ILE A 190 -12.23 -0.03 -12.54
CA ILE A 190 -13.56 -0.61 -12.67
C ILE A 190 -13.64 -1.17 -14.08
N ILE A 191 -14.14 -2.40 -14.22
CA ILE A 191 -14.50 -2.91 -15.55
C ILE A 191 -15.73 -2.14 -16.04
N ASP A 192 -15.58 -1.36 -17.11
CA ASP A 192 -16.70 -0.62 -17.69
C ASP A 192 -17.28 -1.32 -18.92
N SER A 193 -16.76 -2.50 -19.33
CA SER A 193 -17.32 -3.20 -20.48
C SER A 193 -16.91 -4.65 -20.75
N TYR A 194 -17.73 -5.28 -21.60
CA TYR A 194 -17.65 -6.66 -22.06
C TYR A 194 -17.29 -6.83 -23.55
N THR A 195 -16.94 -5.75 -24.28
CA THR A 195 -16.80 -5.87 -25.76
C THR A 195 -15.45 -6.45 -26.21
N SER A 196 -14.37 -6.22 -25.48
CA SER A 196 -13.07 -6.86 -25.73
C SER A 196 -12.95 -8.14 -24.92
N GLN A 197 -13.00 -9.30 -25.57
CA GLN A 197 -12.83 -10.58 -24.88
C GLN A 197 -11.47 -10.69 -24.18
N TYR A 198 -10.43 -10.03 -24.72
CA TYR A 198 -9.10 -9.97 -24.12
C TYR A 198 -9.13 -9.23 -22.77
N GLU A 199 -9.71 -8.02 -22.70
CA GLU A 199 -9.82 -7.26 -21.45
C GLU A 199 -10.75 -7.94 -20.44
N VAL A 200 -11.85 -8.56 -20.92
CA VAL A 200 -12.76 -9.34 -20.07
C VAL A 200 -12.04 -10.52 -19.43
N ASN A 201 -11.22 -11.23 -20.20
CA ASN A 201 -10.45 -12.37 -19.68
C ASN A 201 -9.36 -11.91 -18.71
N ALA A 202 -8.67 -10.81 -19.01
CA ALA A 202 -7.69 -10.20 -18.11
C ALA A 202 -8.33 -9.80 -16.77
N TYR A 203 -9.48 -9.10 -16.82
CA TYR A 203 -10.24 -8.72 -15.63
C TYR A 203 -10.72 -9.94 -14.83
N ARG A 204 -11.30 -10.96 -15.48
CA ARG A 204 -11.78 -12.17 -14.79
C ARG A 204 -10.63 -12.88 -14.07
N SER A 205 -9.47 -12.97 -14.72
CA SER A 205 -8.27 -13.54 -14.14
C SER A 205 -7.79 -12.72 -12.94
N TYR A 206 -7.65 -11.40 -13.10
CA TYR A 206 -7.35 -10.46 -12.00
C TYR A 206 -8.33 -10.62 -10.83
N LYS A 207 -9.63 -10.60 -11.11
CA LYS A 207 -10.68 -10.65 -10.10
C LYS A 207 -10.65 -11.94 -9.30
N ARG A 208 -10.41 -13.08 -9.96
CA ARG A 208 -10.24 -14.37 -9.28
C ARG A 208 -9.04 -14.34 -8.31
N GLY A 209 -7.92 -13.76 -8.74
CA GLY A 209 -6.75 -13.59 -7.87
C GLY A 209 -7.02 -12.65 -6.70
N ASP A 210 -7.72 -11.53 -6.94
CA ASP A 210 -8.09 -10.55 -5.93
C ASP A 210 -9.09 -11.14 -4.91
N ASP A 211 -10.02 -11.98 -5.34
CA ASP A 211 -10.95 -12.68 -4.44
C ASP A 211 -10.21 -13.71 -3.56
N ALA A 212 -9.26 -14.47 -4.11
CA ALA A 212 -8.42 -15.38 -3.33
C ALA A 212 -7.56 -14.64 -2.30
N LEU A 213 -6.90 -13.55 -2.72
CA LEU A 213 -6.17 -12.64 -1.84
C LEU A 213 -7.10 -12.06 -0.75
N HIS A 214 -8.34 -11.72 -1.13
CA HIS A 214 -9.30 -11.15 -0.20
C HIS A 214 -9.73 -12.11 0.91
N LEU A 215 -9.91 -13.38 0.58
CA LEU A 215 -10.17 -14.40 1.60
C LEU A 215 -8.98 -14.55 2.55
N ALA A 216 -7.76 -14.51 2.03
CA ALA A 216 -6.53 -14.66 2.81
C ALA A 216 -6.28 -13.49 3.78
N HIS A 217 -6.30 -12.24 3.30
CA HIS A 217 -5.97 -11.09 4.16
C HIS A 217 -7.08 -10.75 5.16
N LYS A 218 -8.34 -11.12 4.86
CA LYS A 218 -9.46 -10.94 5.78
C LYS A 218 -9.33 -11.92 6.94
N GLU A 219 -8.95 -13.16 6.65
CA GLU A 219 -8.67 -14.15 7.69
C GLU A 219 -7.56 -13.66 8.61
N LEU A 220 -6.48 -13.11 8.04
CA LEU A 220 -5.32 -12.62 8.79
C LEU A 220 -5.60 -11.39 9.67
N PHE A 221 -6.37 -10.42 9.18
CA PHE A 221 -6.54 -9.11 9.83
C PHE A 221 -7.90 -8.90 10.51
N PHE A 222 -8.88 -9.77 10.25
CA PHE A 222 -10.22 -9.65 10.81
C PHE A 222 -10.69 -10.94 11.49
N ASP A 223 -10.82 -12.05 10.76
CA ASP A 223 -11.44 -13.27 11.30
C ASP A 223 -10.60 -13.87 12.45
N ARG A 224 -9.27 -13.88 12.31
CA ARG A 224 -8.33 -14.24 13.39
C ARG A 224 -8.54 -13.40 14.64
N HIS A 225 -8.71 -12.08 14.50
CA HIS A 225 -8.83 -11.20 15.67
C HIS A 225 -10.08 -11.56 16.47
N ASN A 226 -11.18 -11.87 15.77
CA ASN A 226 -12.43 -12.30 16.38
C ASN A 226 -12.35 -13.71 16.98
N ARG A 227 -11.58 -14.61 16.34
CA ARG A 227 -11.46 -16.02 16.76
C ARG A 227 -10.35 -16.30 17.77
N GLY A 228 -9.37 -15.40 17.90
CA GLY A 228 -8.21 -15.54 18.78
C GLY A 228 -7.08 -16.44 18.26
N LYS A 229 -7.24 -17.10 17.10
CA LYS A 229 -6.18 -17.94 16.50
C LYS A 229 -6.07 -17.76 14.99
N PHE A 230 -4.84 -17.83 14.48
CA PHE A 230 -4.55 -17.77 13.06
C PHE A 230 -4.76 -19.16 12.41
N ASP A 231 -5.46 -19.19 11.27
CA ASP A 231 -5.72 -20.41 10.51
C ASP A 231 -4.85 -20.41 9.24
N GLN A 232 -3.65 -21.00 9.36
CA GLN A 232 -2.66 -21.05 8.28
C GLN A 232 -3.12 -21.93 7.12
N ASP A 233 -3.78 -23.05 7.42
CA ASP A 233 -4.27 -24.01 6.43
C ASP A 233 -5.30 -23.38 5.48
N LYS A 234 -6.05 -22.38 5.97
CA LYS A 234 -6.95 -21.58 5.14
C LYS A 234 -6.24 -20.49 4.35
N VAL A 235 -5.21 -19.86 4.91
CA VAL A 235 -4.58 -18.66 4.33
C VAL A 235 -3.50 -18.98 3.30
N LEU A 236 -2.59 -19.91 3.60
CA LEU A 236 -1.44 -20.19 2.74
C LEU A 236 -1.86 -20.68 1.34
N PRO A 237 -2.82 -21.62 1.19
CA PRO A 237 -3.26 -22.04 -0.14
C PRO A 237 -3.91 -20.91 -0.95
N ARG A 238 -4.63 -19.99 -0.28
CA ARG A 238 -5.27 -18.85 -0.93
C ARG A 238 -4.26 -17.83 -1.44
N LEU A 239 -3.18 -17.59 -0.69
CA LEU A 239 -2.09 -16.73 -1.15
C LEU A 239 -1.32 -17.36 -2.32
N ALA A 240 -1.06 -18.67 -2.26
CA ALA A 240 -0.43 -19.39 -3.37
C ALA A 240 -1.32 -19.37 -4.64
N GLU A 241 -2.63 -19.55 -4.49
CA GLU A 241 -3.60 -19.41 -5.59
C GLU A 241 -3.57 -18.00 -6.18
N ALA A 242 -3.67 -16.96 -5.34
CA ALA A 242 -3.64 -15.57 -5.78
C ALA A 242 -2.34 -15.22 -6.52
N GLU A 243 -1.18 -15.62 -5.97
CA GLU A 243 0.13 -15.40 -6.57
C GLU A 243 0.23 -16.00 -7.97
N LEU A 244 -0.14 -17.29 -8.10
CA LEU A 244 -0.11 -18.01 -9.36
C LEU A 244 -1.03 -17.36 -10.40
N ILE A 245 -2.23 -16.95 -9.99
CA ILE A 245 -3.19 -16.29 -10.88
C ILE A 245 -2.64 -14.95 -11.36
N PHE A 246 -2.09 -14.11 -10.47
CA PHE A 246 -1.54 -12.82 -10.88
C PHE A 246 -0.33 -12.97 -11.79
N GLN A 247 0.60 -13.89 -11.50
CA GLN A 247 1.73 -14.21 -12.38
C GLN A 247 1.26 -14.63 -13.77
N ARG A 248 0.28 -15.55 -13.87
CA ARG A 248 -0.30 -15.98 -15.15
C ARG A 248 -1.02 -14.83 -15.86
N THR A 249 -1.71 -13.97 -15.12
CA THR A 249 -2.41 -12.82 -15.69
C THR A 249 -1.43 -11.86 -16.34
N ILE A 250 -0.30 -11.57 -15.68
CA ILE A 250 0.78 -10.73 -16.23
C ILE A 250 1.35 -11.34 -17.52
N LEU A 251 1.63 -12.64 -17.52
CA LEU A 251 2.19 -13.34 -18.68
C LEU A 251 1.22 -13.41 -19.87
N ASN A 252 -0.06 -13.69 -19.60
CA ASN A 252 -1.06 -13.90 -20.64
C ASN A 252 -1.66 -12.60 -21.18
N PHE A 253 -1.66 -11.53 -20.37
CA PHE A 253 -2.29 -10.25 -20.71
C PHE A 253 -1.34 -9.04 -20.63
N PRO A 254 -0.16 -9.08 -21.29
CA PRO A 254 0.88 -8.05 -21.13
C PRO A 254 0.51 -6.67 -21.72
N LYS A 255 -0.58 -6.59 -22.51
CA LYS A 255 -1.07 -5.33 -23.10
C LYS A 255 -2.37 -4.83 -22.46
N SER A 256 -2.89 -5.53 -21.46
CA SER A 256 -4.16 -5.14 -20.82
C SER A 256 -3.96 -3.97 -19.86
N GLY A 257 -4.98 -3.10 -19.77
CA GLY A 257 -5.02 -2.04 -18.76
C GLY A 257 -5.02 -2.57 -17.32
N TRP A 258 -5.40 -3.84 -17.12
CA TRP A 258 -5.39 -4.53 -15.81
C TRP A 258 -3.99 -4.95 -15.34
N LEU A 259 -2.98 -4.88 -16.21
CA LEU A 259 -1.62 -5.31 -15.88
C LEU A 259 -1.06 -4.58 -14.66
N VAL A 260 -1.27 -3.27 -14.57
CA VAL A 260 -0.71 -2.42 -13.51
C VAL A 260 -1.23 -2.84 -12.14
N GLU A 261 -2.55 -2.99 -12.00
CA GLU A 261 -3.12 -3.42 -10.72
C GLU A 261 -2.78 -4.87 -10.40
N THR A 262 -2.76 -5.74 -11.42
CA THR A 262 -2.32 -7.14 -11.24
C THR A 262 -0.91 -7.20 -10.66
N ALA A 263 0.02 -6.39 -11.17
CA ALA A 263 1.38 -6.30 -10.63
C ALA A 263 1.40 -5.77 -9.18
N ILE A 264 0.64 -4.73 -8.87
CA ILE A 264 0.51 -4.21 -7.51
C ILE A 264 -0.02 -5.28 -6.53
N LYS A 265 -1.03 -6.04 -6.95
CA LYS A 265 -1.61 -7.12 -6.14
C LYS A 265 -0.62 -8.26 -5.94
N LEU A 266 0.17 -8.62 -6.96
CA LEU A 266 1.23 -9.61 -6.85
C LEU A 266 2.30 -9.19 -5.84
N GLU A 267 2.78 -7.95 -5.92
CA GLU A 267 3.74 -7.38 -4.95
C GLU A 267 3.19 -7.45 -3.52
N TYR A 268 1.89 -7.18 -3.35
CA TYR A 268 1.24 -7.30 -2.05
C TYR A 268 1.13 -8.75 -1.56
N VAL A 269 0.76 -9.70 -2.42
CA VAL A 269 0.74 -11.14 -2.07
C VAL A 269 2.11 -11.58 -1.56
N GLN A 270 3.19 -11.22 -2.27
CA GLN A 270 4.57 -11.56 -1.88
C GLN A 270 4.93 -10.93 -0.54
N SER A 271 4.60 -9.65 -0.35
CA SER A 271 4.83 -8.96 0.91
C SER A 271 4.04 -9.56 2.07
N LEU A 272 2.84 -10.08 1.81
CA LEU A 272 1.99 -10.71 2.81
C LEU A 272 2.48 -12.11 3.18
N LYS A 273 2.97 -12.89 2.21
CA LYS A 273 3.66 -14.17 2.45
C LYS A 273 4.89 -13.98 3.32
N ASN A 274 5.74 -12.98 3.01
CA ASN A 274 6.91 -12.67 3.82
C ASN A 274 6.52 -12.24 5.25
N TYR A 275 5.47 -11.42 5.38
CA TYR A 275 4.91 -11.08 6.70
C TYR A 275 4.43 -12.31 7.47
N ILE A 276 3.78 -13.27 6.81
CA ILE A 276 3.35 -14.51 7.47
C ILE A 276 4.57 -15.32 7.94
N GLN A 277 5.56 -15.48 7.07
CA GLN A 277 6.78 -16.22 7.36
C GLN A 277 7.53 -15.66 8.58
N VAL A 278 7.70 -14.34 8.68
CA VAL A 278 8.45 -13.71 9.78
C VAL A 278 7.65 -13.69 11.09
N PHE A 279 6.33 -13.52 11.04
CA PHE A 279 5.52 -13.24 12.25
C PHE A 279 4.63 -14.41 12.72
N PHE A 280 4.57 -15.51 11.98
CA PHE A 280 3.66 -16.63 12.26
C PHE A 280 4.29 -18.01 12.06
N ASN A 281 5.54 -18.11 11.62
CA ASN A 281 6.24 -19.39 11.66
C ASN A 281 6.68 -19.65 13.11
N GLU A 282 5.97 -20.57 13.77
CA GLU A 282 6.43 -21.34 14.94
C GLU A 282 6.72 -22.76 14.47
#